data_AF-A0A1U7MVD4-F1
#
_entry.id   AF-A0A1U7MVD4-F1
#
_cell.length_a   1.000
_cell.length_b   1.000
_cell.length_c   1.000
_cell.angle_alpha   90.00
_cell.angle_beta   90.00
_cell.angle_gamma   90.00
#
_symmetry.space_group_name_H-M   'P 1'
#
loop_
_entity.id
_entity.type
_entity.pdbx_description
1 polymer ?
#
loop_
_entity_poly.entity_id
_entity_poly.type
_entity_poly.pdbx_seq_one_letter_code
_entity_poly.pdbx_strand_id
1 'polypeptide(L)' 'MRDLEQLTKDIQELPEEVQNIIADIIEVFKKQYVTKKPASLHPLELDNQPFIGMWRDRQDTQNSSEWVRRIRQQHWQG' A
#
# COMPACT_ATOMS: atom_id res chain seq x y z
N MET A 1 6.60 24.85 9.46
CA MET A 1 5.29 24.72 8.78
C MET A 1 4.87 26.14 8.44
N ARG A 2 4.64 26.48 7.16
CA ARG A 2 4.16 27.84 6.82
C ARG A 2 2.77 28.04 7.43
N ASP A 3 2.52 29.24 7.92
CA ASP A 3 1.22 29.62 8.45
C ASP A 3 0.18 29.67 7.31
N LEU A 4 -1.02 29.16 7.56
CA LEU A 4 -2.12 29.16 6.59
C LEU A 4 -2.59 30.59 6.31
N GLU A 5 -2.52 31.47 7.30
CA GLU A 5 -2.87 32.88 7.13
C GLU A 5 -1.91 33.58 6.19
N GLN A 6 -0.61 33.30 6.31
CA GLN A 6 0.42 33.86 5.43
C GLN A 6 0.28 33.32 4.00
N LEU A 7 0.05 32.01 3.83
CA LEU A 7 -0.19 31.42 2.51
C LEU A 7 -1.41 32.02 1.80
N THR A 8 -2.47 32.33 2.55
CA THR A 8 -3.68 32.94 1.98
C THR A 8 -3.40 34.35 1.46
N LYS A 9 -2.62 35.14 2.20
CA LYS A 9 -2.17 36.47 1.76
C LYS A 9 -1.30 36.38 0.52
N ASP A 10 -0.30 35.49 0.54
CA ASP A 10 0.59 35.27 -0.61
C ASP A 10 -0.20 34.90 -1.88
N ILE A 11 -1.28 34.12 -1.76
CA ILE A 11 -2.14 33.75 -2.90
C ILE A 11 -2.97 34.95 -3.39
N GLN A 12 -3.48 35.79 -2.48
CA GLN A 12 -4.28 36.97 -2.84
C GLN A 12 -3.46 38.07 -3.52
N GLU A 13 -2.16 38.14 -3.24
CA GLU A 13 -1.22 39.07 -3.89
C GLU A 13 -0.87 38.67 -5.33
N LEU A 14 -1.18 37.44 -5.74
CA LEU A 14 -0.91 36.96 -7.10
C LEU A 14 -1.96 37.46 -8.11
N PRO A 15 -1.59 37.57 -9.40
CA PRO A 15 -2.54 37.83 -10.48
C PRO A 15 -3.66 36.79 -10.55
N GLU A 16 -4.85 37.21 -10.99
CA GLU A 16 -6.05 36.36 -11.08
C GLU A 16 -5.84 35.09 -11.92
N GLU A 17 -5.08 35.19 -13.01
CA GLU A 17 -4.68 34.04 -13.84
C GLU A 17 -3.95 32.97 -13.02
N VAL A 18 -3.04 33.39 -12.15
CA VAL A 18 -2.25 32.50 -11.30
C VAL A 18 -3.10 31.91 -10.17
N GLN A 19 -4.04 32.70 -9.62
CA GLN A 19 -4.99 32.20 -8.63
C GLN A 19 -5.87 31.07 -9.18
N ASN A 20 -6.32 31.19 -10.44
CA ASN A 20 -7.08 30.15 -11.12
C ASN A 20 -6.27 28.86 -11.31
N ILE A 21 -4.99 28.98 -11.70
CA ILE A 21 -4.10 27.82 -11.80
C ILE A 21 -3.93 27.13 -10.45
N ILE A 22 -3.81 27.89 -9.35
CA ILE A 22 -3.72 27.33 -8.00
C ILE A 22 -5.01 26.58 -7.63
N ALA A 23 -6.17 27.13 -7.97
CA ALA A 23 -7.46 26.50 -7.74
C ALA A 23 -7.58 25.15 -8.48
N ASP A 24 -7.17 25.11 -9.76
CA ASP A 24 -7.17 23.89 -10.57
C ASP A 24 -6.23 22.82 -9.99
N ILE A 25 -5.04 23.21 -9.56
CA ILE A 25 -4.07 22.30 -8.92
C ILE A 25 -4.65 21.72 -7.62
N ILE A 26 -5.28 22.56 -6.79
CA ILE A 26 -5.95 22.11 -5.56
C ILE A 26 -7.05 21.11 -5.88
N GLU A 27 -7.82 21.32 -6.96
CA GLU A 27 -8.87 20.39 -7.37
C GLU A 27 -8.30 19.02 -7.77
N VAL A 28 -7.19 18.99 -8.52
CA VAL A 28 -6.48 17.75 -8.88
C VAL A 28 -6.04 17.00 -7.61
N PHE A 29 -5.44 17.70 -6.65
CA PHE A 29 -5.02 17.07 -5.40
C PHE A 29 -6.19 16.57 -4.58
N LYS A 30 -7.28 17.33 -4.46
CA LYS A 30 -8.49 16.87 -3.76
C LYS A 30 -9.03 15.58 -4.37
N LYS A 31 -9.11 15.49 -5.70
CA LYS A 31 -9.55 14.27 -6.40
C LYS A 31 -8.63 13.09 -6.10
N GLN A 32 -7.31 13.28 -6.16
CA GLN A 32 -6.32 12.23 -5.91
C GLN A 32 -6.36 11.70 -4.46
N TYR A 33 -6.51 12.58 -3.47
CA TYR A 33 -6.49 12.20 -2.06
C TYR A 33 -7.84 11.69 -1.53
N VAL A 34 -8.96 12.11 -2.13
CA VAL A 34 -10.27 11.52 -1.85
C VAL A 34 -10.35 10.08 -2.38
N THR A 35 -9.75 9.79 -3.53
CA THR A 35 -9.69 8.42 -4.09
C THR A 35 -8.62 7.55 -3.42
N LYS A 36 -7.54 8.13 -2.90
CA LYS A 36 -6.56 7.45 -2.03
C LYS A 36 -6.96 7.44 -0.57
N LYS A 37 -8.25 7.43 -0.23
CA LYS A 37 -8.65 6.96 1.10
C LYS A 37 -8.07 5.54 1.18
N PRO A 38 -7.12 5.25 2.11
CA PRO A 38 -6.62 3.89 2.22
C PRO A 38 -7.86 3.03 2.36
N ALA A 39 -8.05 2.09 1.43
CA ALA A 39 -9.05 1.05 1.62
C ALA A 39 -8.88 0.61 3.07
N SER A 40 -9.94 0.71 3.88
CA SER A 40 -9.90 0.21 5.24
C SER A 40 -9.23 -1.15 5.12
N LEU A 41 -8.07 -1.29 5.77
CA LEU A 41 -7.36 -2.56 5.82
C LEU A 41 -8.27 -3.47 6.65
N HIS A 42 -9.30 -3.99 6.01
CA HIS A 42 -10.10 -5.05 6.56
C HIS A 42 -9.10 -6.16 6.84
N PRO A 43 -9.02 -6.64 8.08
CA PRO A 43 -8.20 -7.80 8.38
C PRO A 43 -8.55 -8.88 7.37
N LEU A 44 -7.54 -9.38 6.64
CA LEU A 44 -7.74 -10.52 5.77
C LEU A 44 -8.26 -11.66 6.64
N GLU A 45 -9.42 -12.22 6.30
CA GLU A 45 -9.96 -13.41 6.96
C GLU A 45 -9.10 -14.62 6.59
N LEU A 46 -8.04 -14.86 7.37
CA LEU A 46 -7.10 -15.95 7.15
C LEU A 46 -7.58 -17.26 7.81
N ASP A 47 -8.31 -17.19 8.92
CA ASP A 47 -8.61 -18.34 9.78
C ASP A 47 -9.36 -19.48 9.08
N ASN A 48 -10.20 -19.16 8.08
CA ASN A 48 -11.03 -20.13 7.35
C ASN A 48 -10.54 -20.40 5.92
N GLN A 49 -9.31 -20.00 5.58
CA GLN A 49 -8.79 -20.24 4.24
C GLN A 49 -8.34 -21.70 4.08
N PRO A 50 -8.63 -22.35 2.93
CA PRO A 50 -8.34 -23.76 2.71
C PRO A 50 -6.84 -24.10 2.73
N PHE A 51 -5.97 -23.09 2.58
CA PHE A 51 -4.53 -23.27 2.62
C PHE A 51 -3.95 -23.29 4.05
N ILE A 52 -4.68 -22.78 5.05
CA ILE A 52 -4.22 -22.79 6.44
C ILE A 52 -4.31 -24.22 6.97
N GLY A 53 -3.17 -24.76 7.41
CA GLY A 53 -3.09 -26.12 7.95
C GLY A 53 -2.82 -27.23 6.92
N MET A 54 -2.70 -26.93 5.62
CA MET A 54 -2.38 -27.95 4.59
C MET A 54 -1.12 -28.77 4.88
N TRP A 55 -0.19 -28.22 5.67
CA TRP A 55 1.10 -28.85 6.00
C TRP A 55 1.14 -29.40 7.43
N ARG A 56 0.04 -29.28 8.20
CA ARG A 56 -0.01 -29.66 9.61
C ARG A 56 0.24 -31.16 9.81
N ASP A 57 -0.36 -31.99 8.96
CA ASP A 57 -0.30 -33.45 9.09
C ASP A 57 0.85 -34.07 8.27
N ARG A 58 1.63 -33.23 7.59
CA ARG A 58 2.76 -33.65 6.74
C ARG A 58 4.01 -33.85 7.58
N GLN A 59 4.31 -35.11 7.87
CA GLN A 59 5.52 -35.50 8.62
C GLN A 59 6.81 -35.10 7.90
N ASP A 60 6.82 -35.11 6.56
CA ASP A 60 7.98 -34.72 5.77
C ASP A 60 8.32 -33.23 5.90
N THR A 61 7.36 -32.39 6.32
CA THR A 61 7.54 -30.94 6.54
C THR A 61 7.65 -30.54 8.00
N GLN A 62 7.78 -31.50 8.92
CA GLN A 62 8.02 -31.22 10.33
C GLN A 62 9.32 -30.42 10.55
N ASN A 63 10.34 -30.67 9.72
CA ASN A 63 11.48 -29.77 9.55
C ASN A 63 11.41 -29.13 8.15
N SER A 64 10.73 -27.99 8.07
CA SER A 64 10.49 -27.28 6.81
C SER A 64 11.78 -26.84 6.11
N SER A 65 12.79 -26.45 6.87
CA SER A 65 14.11 -26.04 6.33
C SER A 65 14.81 -27.18 5.61
N GLU A 66 14.87 -28.36 6.23
CA GLU A 66 15.47 -29.56 5.62
C GLU A 66 14.66 -30.06 4.42
N TRP A 67 13.33 -30.00 4.52
CA TRP A 67 12.44 -30.35 3.40
C TRP A 67 12.70 -29.48 2.18
N VAL A 68 12.74 -28.15 2.32
CA VAL A 68 13.04 -27.23 1.21
C VAL A 68 14.43 -27.50 0.63
N ARG A 69 15.44 -27.73 1.48
CA ARG A 69 16.81 -28.01 1.05
C ARG A 69 16.88 -29.28 0.20
N ARG A 70 16.22 -30.36 0.63
CA ARG A 70 16.15 -31.63 -0.11
C ARG A 70 15.48 -31.45 -1.47
N ILE A 71 14.33 -30.78 -1.52
CA ILE A 71 13.60 -30.53 -2.77
C ILE A 71 14.47 -29.74 -3.76
N ARG A 72 15.18 -28.70 -3.29
CA ARG A 72 16.09 -27.93 -4.16
C ARG A 72 17.24 -28.76 -4.69
N GLN A 73 17.84 -29.63 -3.87
CA GLN A 73 18.90 -30.53 -4.32
C GLN A 73 18.40 -31.53 -5.38
N GLN A 74 17.18 -32.05 -5.20
CA GLN A 74 16.59 -33.05 -6.09
C GLN A 74 16.16 -32.49 -7.44
N HIS A 75 15.62 -31.26 -7.46
CA HIS A 75 14.96 -30.73 -8.65
C HIS A 75 15.72 -29.59 -9.34
N TRP A 76 16.64 -28.92 -8.65
CA TRP A 76 17.29 -27.70 -9.17
C TRP A 76 18.80 -27.83 -9.37
N GLN A 77 19.39 -29.02 -9.20
CA GLN A 77 20.71 -29.31 -9.76
C GLN A 77 20.57 -29.68 -11.23
N GLY A 78 20.37 -28.65 -12.06
CA GLY A 78 20.65 -28.68 -13.50
C GLY A 78 21.98 -28.00 -13.78
#